data_AF-A0AAP4CL32-F1
#
_entry.id   AF-A0AAP4CL32-F1
#
_cell.length_a   1.000
_cell.length_b   1.000
_cell.length_c   1.000
_cell.angle_alpha   90.00
_cell.angle_beta   90.00
_cell.angle_gamma   90.00
#
_symmetry.space_group_name_H-M   'P 1'
#
loop_
_entity.id
_entity.type
_entity.pdbx_description
1 polymer ?
#
loop_
_entity_poly.entity_id
_entity_poly.type
_entity_poly.pdbx_seq_one_letter_code
_entity_poly.pdbx_strand_id
1 'polypeptide(L)' 'MQIDEETWNRARGWALWKALITYDANKTSNKIVVDESYRVIQVIANDYKR' A
#
# COMPACT_ATOMS: atom_id res chain seq x y z
N MET A 1 21.47 -10.57 -5.59
CA MET A 1 21.55 -9.35 -4.75
C MET A 1 20.56 -9.52 -3.62
N GLN A 2 21.02 -9.67 -2.38
CA GLN A 2 20.11 -9.70 -1.23
C GLN A 2 19.73 -8.26 -0.92
N ILE A 3 18.42 -7.97 -0.96
CA ILE A 3 17.90 -6.69 -0.52
C ILE A 3 17.75 -6.78 1.00
N ASP A 4 18.38 -5.85 1.71
CA ASP A 4 18.30 -5.77 3.17
C ASP A 4 16.88 -5.43 3.64
N GLU A 5 16.60 -5.78 4.89
CA GLU A 5 15.28 -5.60 5.48
C GLU A 5 14.86 -4.13 5.56
N GLU A 6 15.80 -3.19 5.73
CA GLU A 6 15.48 -1.76 5.73
C GLU A 6 15.05 -1.28 4.34
N THR A 7 15.71 -1.74 3.28
CA THR A 7 15.31 -1.44 1.90
C THR A 7 13.91 -1.98 1.61
N TRP A 8 13.57 -3.18 2.08
CA TRP A 8 12.21 -3.71 1.98
C TRP A 8 11.20 -2.88 2.79
N ASN A 9 11.54 -2.47 4.01
CA ASN A 9 10.67 -1.65 4.84
C ASN A 9 10.43 -0.27 4.22
N ARG A 10 11.45 0.34 3.60
CA ARG A 10 11.28 1.56 2.81
C ARG A 10 10.34 1.32 1.63
N ALA A 11 10.54 0.26 0.85
CA ALA A 11 9.68 -0.06 -0.29
C ALA A 11 8.22 -0.27 0.12
N ARG A 12 7.96 -0.98 1.22
CA ARG A 12 6.62 -1.13 1.81
C ARG A 12 6.02 0.22 2.21
N GLY A 13 6.80 1.09 2.85
CA GLY A 13 6.38 2.44 3.22
C GLY A 13 5.96 3.28 2.00
N TRP A 14 6.73 3.22 0.91
CA TRP A 14 6.38 3.87 -0.35
C TRP A 14 5.09 3.30 -0.97
N ALA A 15 4.96 1.97 -0.99
CA ALA A 15 3.77 1.31 -1.51
C ALA A 15 2.51 1.69 -0.70
N LEU A 16 2.63 1.71 0.63
CA LEU A 16 1.54 2.12 1.52
C LEU A 16 1.16 3.59 1.30
N TRP A 17 2.14 4.49 1.26
CA TRP A 17 1.90 5.91 1.01
C TRP A 17 1.12 6.10 -0.29
N LYS A 18 1.59 5.51 -1.41
CA LYS A 18 0.91 5.60 -2.71
C LYS A 18 -0.51 5.04 -2.67
N ALA A 19 -0.73 3.90 -2.03
CA ALA A 19 -2.06 3.30 -1.94
C ALA A 19 -3.06 4.20 -1.18
N LEU A 20 -2.61 4.86 -0.10
CA LEU A 20 -3.44 5.79 0.68
C LEU A 20 -3.88 7.02 -0.12
N ILE A 21 -2.96 7.69 -0.80
CA ILE A 21 -3.30 8.86 -1.64
C ILE A 21 -4.18 8.46 -2.83
N THR A 22 -3.92 7.30 -3.46
CA THR A 22 -4.76 6.81 -4.56
C THR A 22 -6.18 6.49 -4.08
N TYR A 23 -6.32 5.83 -2.92
CA TYR A 23 -7.61 5.56 -2.32
C TYR A 23 -8.38 6.87 -2.06
N ASP A 24 -7.75 7.84 -1.40
CA ASP A 24 -8.42 9.10 -1.05
C ASP A 24 -8.86 9.90 -2.28
N ALA A 25 -8.00 9.96 -3.31
CA ALA A 25 -8.28 10.66 -4.56
C ALA A 25 -9.45 10.05 -5.37
N ASN A 26 -9.74 8.75 -5.19
CA ASN A 26 -10.72 8.02 -6.00
C ASN A 26 -11.98 7.61 -5.23
N LYS A 27 -12.05 7.86 -3.91
CA LYS A 27 -13.09 7.34 -3.00
C LYS A 27 -14.54 7.63 -3.41
N THR A 28 -14.77 8.67 -4.22
CA THR A 28 -16.11 9.06 -4.71
C THR A 28 -16.29 8.86 -6.22
N SER A 29 -15.23 8.57 -6.97
CA SER A 29 -15.24 8.63 -8.44
C SER A 29 -14.98 7.27 -9.10
N ASN A 30 -14.12 6.43 -8.53
CA ASN A 30 -13.71 5.18 -9.15
C ASN A 30 -13.58 4.04 -8.14
N LYS A 31 -14.67 3.28 -8.00
CA LYS A 31 -14.76 2.16 -7.06
C LYS A 31 -13.71 1.07 -7.29
N ILE A 32 -13.34 0.80 -8.55
CA ILE A 32 -12.35 -0.24 -8.87
C ILE A 32 -10.99 0.14 -8.31
N VAL A 33 -10.56 1.38 -8.54
CA VAL A 33 -9.27 1.90 -8.05
C VAL A 33 -9.25 1.96 -6.51
N VAL A 34 -10.39 2.29 -5.90
CA VAL A 34 -10.57 2.30 -4.45
C VAL A 34 -10.42 0.90 -3.86
N ASP A 35 -11.10 -0.10 -4.41
CA ASP A 35 -11.07 -1.48 -3.93
C ASP A 35 -9.66 -2.09 -4.06
N GLU A 36 -8.96 -1.81 -5.17
CA GLU A 36 -7.58 -2.24 -5.37
C GLU A 36 -6.62 -1.56 -4.39
N SER A 37 -6.70 -0.23 -4.24
CA SER A 37 -5.87 0.54 -3.31
C SER A 37 -6.08 0.08 -1.87
N TYR A 38 -7.34 -0.20 -1.51
CA TYR A 38 -7.69 -0.75 -0.20
C TYR A 38 -7.10 -2.14 0.03
N ARG A 39 -7.12 -3.01 -0.98
CA ARG A 39 -6.48 -4.33 -0.90
C ARG A 39 -4.98 -4.22 -0.64
N VAL A 40 -4.28 -3.31 -1.32
CA VAL A 40 -2.85 -3.06 -1.10
C VAL A 40 -2.58 -2.60 0.34
N ILE A 41 -3.39 -1.66 0.86
CA ILE A 41 -3.29 -1.21 2.25
C ILE A 41 -3.44 -2.38 3.22
N GLN A 42 -4.44 -3.25 3.02
CA GLN A 42 -4.67 -4.42 3.87
C GLN A 42 -3.51 -5.43 3.82
N VAL A 43 -2.95 -5.69 2.64
CA VAL A 43 -1.81 -6.60 2.49
C VAL A 43 -0.61 -6.08 3.29
N ILE A 44 -0.25 -4.81 3.13
CA ILE A 44 0.90 -4.22 3.83
C ILE A 44 0.64 -4.16 5.34
N ALA A 45 -0.55 -3.76 5.77
CA ALA A 45 -0.90 -3.69 7.19
C ALA A 45 -0.86 -5.07 7.87
N ASN A 46 -1.25 -6.14 7.16
CA ASN A 46 -1.16 -7.49 7.68
C ASN A 46 0.28 -8.04 7.68
N ASP A 47 1.11 -7.63 6.72
CA ASP A 47 2.54 -7.97 6.69
C ASP A 47 3.28 -7.39 7.91
N TYR A 48 2.89 -6.18 8.35
CA TYR A 48 3.45 -5.51 9.55
C TYR A 48 2.96 -6.06 10.91
N LYS A 49 1.87 -6.83 10.94
CA LYS A 49 1.32 -7.40 12.18
C LYS A 49 1.95 -8.73 12.59
N ARG A 50 2.89 -9.26 11.79
CA ARG A 50 3.59 -10.53 12.07
C ARG A 50 4.90 -10.30 12.79
#